data_AF-A0A093QT69-F1
#
_entry.id   AF-A0A093QT69-F1
#
_cell.length_a   1.000
_cell.length_b   1.000
_cell.length_c   1.000
_cell.angle_alpha   90.00
_cell.angle_beta   90.00
_cell.angle_gamma   90.00
#
_symmetry.space_group_name_H-M   'P 1'
#
loop_
_entity.id
_entity.type
_entity.pdbx_description
1 polymer ?
#
loop_
_entity_poly.entity_id
_entity_poly.type
_entity_poly.pdbx_seq_one_letter_code
_entity_poly.pdbx_strand_id
1 'polypeptide(L)'
;QAPPRELTEEEKQQVLHSEEFLIFFDRTIRVIERALAEDSDIFFDYSGRDVEEKDGDVQAGANLSFNRQFYDEHWSKHRVVTCMDWSLQYPELMVASYNNNEDAPHEPDGVALVWNMKFKKTTPEYVFHCQSSVMSVCFARFHPNLVVGGTYSGQIVLWDNRSHRRTPVQRTPLSAAAHTHPVYCVNVVGTQNAHNLITVSTDGKMCSWSLDMLSTPQESMELVYNKSKPVAVTGMAFPTGDVNNFVVGSEEGTVYTACRHGSKAGIGEIFEGHQGPVTGINCHMAVGPIDFSHLFVTSSFDWTVKLWTTKVRNP
;
A
#
# COMPACT_ATOMS: atom_id res chain seq x y z
N GLN A 1 -53.33 -1.33 -12.68
CA GLN A 1 -51.87 -1.36 -12.89
C GLN A 1 -51.65 -1.65 -14.36
N ALA A 2 -51.13 -0.68 -15.12
CA ALA A 2 -50.83 -0.90 -16.54
C ALA A 2 -49.68 -1.92 -16.64
N PRO A 3 -49.73 -2.87 -17.61
CA PRO A 3 -48.65 -3.82 -17.81
C PRO A 3 -47.34 -3.07 -18.15
N PRO A 4 -46.18 -3.56 -17.69
CA PRO A 4 -44.91 -2.94 -18.01
C PRO A 4 -44.74 -2.92 -19.53
N ARG A 5 -44.41 -1.74 -20.08
CA ARG A 5 -44.13 -1.56 -21.51
C ARG A 5 -42.95 -2.46 -21.86
N GLU A 6 -43.18 -3.48 -22.69
CA GLU A 6 -42.10 -4.28 -23.27
C GLU A 6 -41.28 -3.39 -24.20
N LEU A 7 -40.02 -3.14 -23.85
CA LEU A 7 -39.09 -2.38 -24.67
C LEU A 7 -38.77 -3.17 -25.94
N THR A 8 -38.72 -2.47 -27.07
CA THR A 8 -38.30 -3.06 -28.35
C THR A 8 -36.82 -3.47 -28.29
N GLU A 9 -36.42 -4.43 -29.13
CA GLU A 9 -35.06 -4.98 -29.12
C GLU A 9 -33.98 -3.90 -29.38
N GLU A 10 -34.33 -2.86 -30.14
CA GLU A 10 -33.49 -1.69 -30.40
C GLU A 10 -33.31 -0.80 -29.16
N GLU A 11 -34.39 -0.59 -28.39
CA GLU A 11 -34.33 0.12 -27.11
C GLU A 11 -33.50 -0.67 -26.08
N LYS A 12 -33.58 -2.01 -26.08
CA LYS A 12 -32.72 -2.85 -25.23
C LYS A 12 -31.25 -2.72 -25.58
N GLN A 13 -30.89 -2.71 -26.87
CA GLN A 13 -29.50 -2.53 -27.29
C GLN A 13 -28.98 -1.13 -26.93
N GLN A 14 -29.81 -0.09 -27.05
CA GLN A 14 -29.45 1.25 -26.57
C GLN A 14 -29.24 1.30 -25.06
N VAL A 15 -30.10 0.65 -24.28
CA VAL A 15 -29.94 0.56 -22.82
C VAL A 15 -28.67 -0.22 -22.44
N LEU A 16 -28.36 -1.31 -23.15
CA LEU A 16 -27.13 -2.10 -22.95
C LEU A 16 -25.85 -1.31 -23.23
N HIS A 17 -25.89 -0.40 -24.21
CA HIS A 17 -24.76 0.49 -24.52
C HIS A 17 -24.74 1.76 -23.68
N SER A 18 -25.76 2.01 -22.85
CA SER A 18 -25.77 3.17 -21.98
C SER A 18 -24.68 3.06 -20.91
N GLU A 19 -23.94 4.14 -20.69
CA GLU A 19 -22.87 4.17 -19.69
C GLU A 19 -23.41 3.89 -18.28
N GLU A 20 -24.61 4.36 -17.96
CA GLU A 20 -25.24 4.14 -16.67
C GLU A 20 -25.55 2.66 -16.42
N PHE A 21 -26.02 1.94 -17.44
CA PHE A 21 -26.23 0.49 -17.35
C PHE A 21 -24.91 -0.26 -17.23
N LEU A 22 -23.88 0.10 -18.00
CA LEU A 22 -22.56 -0.53 -17.90
C LEU A 22 -21.94 -0.34 -16.51
N ILE A 23 -22.09 0.84 -15.90
CA ILE A 23 -21.63 1.10 -14.52
C ILE A 23 -22.40 0.24 -13.51
N PHE A 24 -23.73 0.15 -13.65
CA PHE A 24 -24.54 -0.69 -12.78
C PHE A 24 -24.22 -2.18 -12.95
N PHE A 25 -24.02 -2.61 -14.20
CA PHE A 25 -23.73 -3.99 -14.55
C PHE A 25 -22.35 -4.40 -14.05
N ASP A 26 -21.32 -3.57 -14.20
CA ASP A 26 -19.97 -3.81 -13.65
C ASP A 26 -20.00 -3.95 -12.11
N ARG A 27 -20.74 -3.09 -11.41
CA ARG A 27 -20.93 -3.22 -9.94
C ARG A 27 -21.61 -4.53 -9.56
N THR A 28 -22.67 -4.90 -10.29
CA THR A 28 -23.47 -6.09 -9.97
C THR A 28 -22.70 -7.37 -10.27
N ILE A 29 -21.98 -7.41 -11.39
CA ILE A 29 -21.08 -8.52 -11.74
C ILE A 29 -20.05 -8.71 -10.62
N ARG A 30 -19.39 -7.65 -10.15
CA ARG A 30 -18.39 -7.77 -9.08
C ARG A 30 -18.96 -8.39 -7.80
N VAL A 31 -20.18 -8.01 -7.40
CA VAL A 31 -20.84 -8.57 -6.20
C VAL A 31 -21.18 -10.05 -6.42
N ILE A 32 -21.71 -10.40 -7.59
CA ILE A 32 -22.05 -11.78 -7.94
C ILE A 32 -20.79 -12.65 -8.05
N GLU A 33 -19.73 -12.13 -8.65
CA GLU A 33 -18.44 -12.82 -8.79
C GLU A 33 -17.77 -13.05 -7.43
N ARG A 34 -17.87 -12.08 -6.51
CA ARG A 34 -17.43 -12.26 -5.12
C ARG A 34 -18.19 -13.40 -4.44
N ALA A 35 -19.50 -13.48 -4.64
CA ALA A 35 -20.33 -14.56 -4.10
C ALA A 35 -20.02 -15.93 -4.74
N LEU A 36 -19.78 -15.96 -6.06
CA LEU A 36 -19.37 -17.18 -6.79
C LEU A 36 -17.97 -17.67 -6.42
N ALA A 37 -17.11 -16.79 -5.91
CA ALA A 37 -15.77 -17.14 -5.49
C ALA A 37 -15.73 -17.72 -4.07
N GLU A 38 -16.72 -17.40 -3.22
CA GLU A 38 -16.95 -18.08 -1.95
C GLU A 38 -17.60 -19.45 -2.23
N ASP A 39 -16.80 -20.44 -2.63
CA ASP A 39 -17.19 -21.86 -2.53
C ASP A 39 -17.20 -22.25 -1.05
N SER A 40 -18.20 -21.78 -0.32
CA SER A 40 -18.56 -22.32 0.98
C SER A 40 -19.42 -23.52 0.69
N ASP A 41 -18.84 -24.71 0.71
CA ASP A 41 -19.60 -25.95 0.56
C ASP A 41 -20.49 -26.13 1.80
N ILE A 42 -21.76 -25.72 1.68
CA ILE A 42 -22.76 -25.85 2.76
C ILE A 42 -23.03 -27.34 3.06
N PHE A 43 -22.59 -28.25 2.18
CA PHE A 43 -22.70 -29.70 2.35
C PHE A 43 -21.48 -30.35 3.03
N PHE A 44 -20.62 -29.57 3.68
CA PHE A 44 -19.58 -30.15 4.53
C PHE A 44 -20.22 -30.93 5.68
N ASP A 45 -20.20 -32.25 5.58
CA ASP A 45 -20.82 -33.14 6.56
C ASP A 45 -20.01 -33.13 7.86
N TYR A 46 -20.58 -32.54 8.91
CA TYR A 46 -20.01 -32.53 10.26
C TYR A 46 -20.14 -33.90 10.95
N SER A 47 -20.66 -34.94 10.29
CA SER A 47 -20.85 -36.29 10.85
C SER A 47 -19.55 -37.06 11.13
N GLY A 48 -18.38 -36.48 10.84
CA GLY A 48 -17.11 -36.95 11.38
C GLY A 48 -16.59 -38.27 10.79
N ARG A 49 -17.17 -38.78 9.70
CA ARG A 49 -16.72 -40.04 9.07
C ARG A 49 -15.43 -39.94 8.26
N ASP A 50 -14.98 -38.72 7.94
CA ASP A 50 -13.73 -38.49 7.19
C ASP A 50 -12.61 -37.85 8.04
N VAL A 51 -12.76 -37.79 9.37
CA VAL A 51 -11.79 -37.11 10.27
C VAL A 51 -10.78 -38.07 10.92
N GLU A 52 -10.91 -39.40 10.75
CA GLU A 52 -10.01 -40.37 11.40
C GLU A 52 -8.70 -40.68 10.65
N GLU A 53 -8.39 -40.06 9.50
CA GLU A 53 -7.13 -40.32 8.76
C GLU A 53 -6.28 -39.07 8.44
N LYS A 54 -6.32 -38.03 9.29
CA LYS A 54 -5.39 -36.87 9.17
C LYS A 54 -4.63 -36.52 10.44
N ASP A 55 -4.49 -37.45 11.38
CA ASP A 55 -3.69 -37.23 12.60
C ASP A 55 -2.27 -37.82 12.45
N GLY A 56 -1.59 -37.45 11.36
CA GLY A 56 -0.35 -38.10 10.95
C GLY A 56 0.67 -37.24 10.21
N ASP A 57 0.59 -35.89 10.29
CA ASP A 57 1.67 -35.05 9.75
C ASP A 57 2.02 -33.90 10.69
N VAL A 58 2.65 -34.27 11.81
CA VAL A 58 3.53 -33.39 12.58
C VAL A 58 4.84 -33.20 11.80
N GLN A 59 4.74 -32.66 10.59
CA GLN A 59 5.85 -32.01 9.90
C GLN A 59 5.59 -30.51 9.97
N ALA A 60 6.02 -29.91 11.09
CA ALA A 60 6.19 -28.48 11.25
C ALA A 60 7.35 -27.96 10.38
N GLY A 61 7.30 -28.25 9.08
CA GLY A 61 8.22 -27.80 8.06
C GLY A 61 7.43 -27.08 6.98
N ALA A 62 7.17 -25.78 7.20
CA ALA A 62 6.68 -24.83 6.21
C ALA A 62 5.71 -25.39 5.15
N ASN A 63 4.45 -25.60 5.52
CA ASN A 63 3.34 -25.77 4.57
C ASN A 63 3.09 -24.44 3.83
N LEU A 64 4.01 -24.03 2.98
CA LEU A 64 3.81 -22.98 1.99
C LEU A 64 2.89 -23.55 0.90
N SER A 65 1.59 -23.47 1.12
CA SER A 65 0.62 -23.73 0.06
C SER A 65 0.62 -22.55 -0.90
N PHE A 66 0.88 -22.79 -2.18
CA PHE A 66 0.65 -21.80 -3.22
C PHE A 66 -0.81 -21.38 -3.19
N ASN A 67 -1.08 -20.15 -2.77
CA ASN A 67 -2.44 -19.65 -2.65
C ASN A 67 -2.94 -19.21 -4.03
N ARG A 68 -2.31 -18.18 -4.63
CA ARG A 68 -2.66 -17.65 -5.95
C ARG A 68 -1.47 -16.94 -6.62
N GLN A 69 -1.52 -16.89 -7.95
CA GLN A 69 -0.66 -16.04 -8.78
C GLN A 69 -1.52 -14.97 -9.45
N PHE A 70 -1.18 -13.71 -9.21
CA PHE A 70 -1.77 -12.58 -9.91
C PHE A 70 -0.87 -12.23 -11.08
N TYR A 71 -1.33 -12.52 -12.30
CA TYR A 71 -0.61 -12.23 -13.53
C TYR A 71 -1.61 -11.81 -14.60
N ASP A 72 -1.47 -10.59 -15.09
CA ASP A 72 -2.20 -10.07 -16.24
C ASP A 72 -1.22 -9.84 -17.39
N GLU A 73 -1.48 -10.43 -18.55
CA GLU A 73 -0.62 -10.36 -19.73
C GLU A 73 -0.46 -8.93 -20.27
N HIS A 74 -1.46 -8.07 -20.05
CA HIS A 74 -1.41 -6.67 -20.49
C HIS A 74 -0.68 -5.77 -19.49
N TRP A 75 -0.98 -5.91 -18.20
CA TRP A 75 -0.50 -4.95 -17.19
C TRP A 75 0.74 -5.41 -16.42
N SER A 76 1.06 -6.70 -16.39
CA SER A 76 2.17 -7.23 -15.58
C SER A 76 3.35 -7.77 -16.40
N LYS A 77 3.26 -7.80 -17.73
CA LYS A 77 4.35 -8.26 -18.60
C LYS A 77 5.52 -7.27 -18.59
N HIS A 78 6.71 -7.77 -18.23
CA HIS A 78 7.96 -7.00 -18.11
C HIS A 78 7.92 -5.79 -17.16
N ARG A 79 6.93 -5.70 -16.27
CA ARG A 79 6.88 -4.66 -15.24
C ARG A 79 7.34 -5.22 -13.89
N VAL A 80 8.24 -4.49 -13.24
CA VAL A 80 8.70 -4.83 -11.88
C VAL A 80 7.73 -4.29 -10.85
N VAL A 81 7.38 -5.11 -9.86
CA VAL A 81 6.59 -4.68 -8.69
C VAL A 81 7.50 -3.94 -7.72
N THR A 82 7.18 -2.69 -7.40
CA THR A 82 7.99 -1.84 -6.51
C THR A 82 7.53 -1.91 -5.07
N CYS A 83 6.22 -1.97 -4.85
CA CYS A 83 5.61 -1.98 -3.52
C CYS A 83 4.28 -2.73 -3.56
N MET A 84 3.91 -3.33 -2.43
CA MET A 84 2.61 -3.95 -2.22
C MET A 84 2.07 -3.48 -0.87
N ASP A 85 0.79 -3.14 -0.81
CA ASP A 85 0.11 -2.77 0.43
C ASP A 85 -1.26 -3.44 0.53
N TRP A 86 -1.71 -3.67 1.76
CA TRP A 86 -2.98 -4.34 2.05
C TRP A 86 -3.96 -3.36 2.69
N SER A 87 -5.23 -3.45 2.27
CA SER A 87 -6.28 -2.65 2.91
C SER A 87 -6.65 -3.23 4.27
N LEU A 88 -6.62 -2.39 5.31
CA LEU A 88 -7.04 -2.78 6.67
C LEU A 88 -8.55 -2.95 6.82
N GLN A 89 -9.35 -2.29 5.97
CA GLN A 89 -10.80 -2.38 6.03
C GLN A 89 -11.34 -3.57 5.23
N TYR A 90 -10.70 -3.82 4.08
CA TYR A 90 -11.00 -4.95 3.21
C TYR A 90 -9.74 -5.80 3.06
N PRO A 91 -9.50 -6.77 3.97
CA PRO A 91 -8.29 -7.58 3.98
C PRO A 91 -8.12 -8.45 2.72
N GLU A 92 -9.17 -8.54 1.91
CA GLU A 92 -9.15 -9.18 0.60
C GLU A 92 -8.51 -8.32 -0.51
N LEU A 93 -8.37 -7.00 -0.30
CA LEU A 93 -7.81 -6.08 -1.29
C LEU A 93 -6.32 -5.85 -1.01
N MET A 94 -5.52 -6.13 -2.04
CA MET A 94 -4.09 -5.81 -2.10
C MET A 94 -3.87 -4.83 -3.24
N VAL A 95 -3.05 -3.81 -3.04
CA VAL A 95 -2.58 -2.94 -4.11
C VAL A 95 -1.11 -3.28 -4.40
N ALA A 96 -0.77 -3.38 -5.68
CA ALA A 96 0.59 -3.56 -6.15
C ALA A 96 0.94 -2.41 -7.11
N SER A 97 2.09 -1.77 -6.89
CA SER A 97 2.64 -0.77 -7.81
C SER A 97 3.60 -1.42 -8.78
N TYR A 98 3.47 -1.06 -10.05
CA TYR A 98 4.27 -1.54 -11.17
C TYR A 98 5.07 -0.37 -11.74
N ASN A 99 6.34 -0.65 -11.99
CA ASN A 99 7.25 0.30 -12.64
C ASN A 99 7.02 0.36 -14.16
N ASN A 100 7.81 1.20 -14.82
CA ASN A 100 7.80 1.39 -16.26
C ASN A 100 8.14 0.09 -16.99
N ASN A 101 7.53 -0.07 -18.17
CA ASN A 101 7.86 -1.13 -19.10
C ASN A 101 8.76 -0.56 -20.21
N GLU A 102 9.98 -1.08 -20.34
CA GLU A 102 10.90 -0.65 -21.40
C GLU A 102 10.44 -1.10 -22.80
N ASP A 103 9.57 -2.13 -22.89
CA ASP A 103 9.08 -2.68 -24.16
C ASP A 103 7.87 -1.93 -24.76
N ALA A 104 7.17 -1.09 -23.98
CA ALA A 104 5.92 -0.46 -24.40
C ALA A 104 5.84 1.04 -24.04
N PRO A 105 6.50 1.93 -24.81
CA PRO A 105 6.54 3.38 -24.54
C PRO A 105 5.21 4.11 -24.76
N HIS A 106 4.16 3.43 -25.23
CA HIS A 106 2.82 3.99 -25.40
C HIS A 106 1.92 3.79 -24.18
N GLU A 107 2.34 2.96 -23.21
CA GLU A 107 1.60 2.76 -21.97
C GLU A 107 2.09 3.74 -20.89
N PRO A 108 1.22 4.11 -19.92
CA PRO A 108 1.64 4.97 -18.81
C PRO A 108 2.81 4.37 -18.00
N ASP A 109 3.83 5.20 -17.76
CA ASP A 109 5.09 4.87 -17.07
C ASP A 109 4.89 4.20 -15.69
N GLY A 110 3.80 4.50 -15.00
CA GLY A 110 3.48 3.89 -13.71
C GLY A 110 2.06 3.35 -13.70
N VAL A 111 1.88 2.12 -13.21
CA VAL A 111 0.56 1.50 -13.05
C VAL A 111 0.44 0.97 -11.62
N ALA A 112 -0.69 1.23 -10.97
CA ALA A 112 -1.04 0.58 -9.71
C ALA A 112 -2.27 -0.30 -9.93
N LEU A 113 -2.15 -1.58 -9.59
CA LEU A 113 -3.23 -2.55 -9.74
C LEU A 113 -3.75 -2.93 -8.36
N VAL A 114 -5.07 -2.91 -8.21
CA VAL A 114 -5.73 -3.46 -7.02
C VAL A 114 -6.17 -4.87 -7.35
N TRP A 115 -5.57 -5.82 -6.64
CA TRP A 115 -5.87 -7.24 -6.67
C TRP A 115 -6.84 -7.60 -5.56
N ASN A 116 -7.77 -8.49 -5.86
CA ASN A 116 -8.69 -9.02 -4.86
C ASN A 116 -8.40 -10.51 -4.66
N MET A 117 -8.07 -10.88 -3.42
CA MET A 117 -7.77 -12.25 -3.02
C MET A 117 -8.97 -13.18 -3.08
N LYS A 118 -10.20 -12.64 -3.10
CA LYS A 118 -11.40 -13.47 -3.24
C LYS A 118 -11.68 -13.81 -4.69
N PHE A 119 -11.50 -12.89 -5.64
CA PHE A 119 -11.85 -13.11 -7.04
C PHE A 119 -11.01 -14.24 -7.69
N LYS A 120 -11.69 -15.18 -8.35
CA LYS A 120 -11.07 -16.32 -9.07
C LYS A 120 -10.41 -15.93 -10.41
N LYS A 121 -10.61 -14.70 -10.89
CA LYS A 121 -9.99 -14.21 -12.14
C LYS A 121 -8.60 -13.62 -11.88
N THR A 122 -7.71 -13.75 -12.86
CA THR A 122 -6.37 -13.15 -12.88
C THR A 122 -6.38 -11.68 -13.30
N THR A 123 -7.56 -11.05 -13.41
CA THR A 123 -7.71 -9.64 -13.79
C THR A 123 -7.76 -8.76 -12.55
N PRO A 124 -7.06 -7.62 -12.52
CA PRO A 124 -7.13 -6.67 -11.43
C PRO A 124 -8.52 -6.01 -11.34
N GLU A 125 -8.99 -5.73 -10.12
CA GLU A 125 -10.29 -5.12 -9.86
C GLU A 125 -10.30 -3.62 -10.22
N TYR A 126 -9.17 -2.95 -9.97
CA TYR A 126 -8.94 -1.56 -10.35
C TYR A 126 -7.57 -1.39 -10.98
N VAL A 127 -7.53 -0.65 -12.08
CA VAL A 127 -6.31 -0.29 -12.79
C VAL A 127 -6.16 1.23 -12.71
N PHE A 128 -5.11 1.66 -12.02
CA PHE A 128 -4.75 3.06 -11.92
C PHE A 128 -3.50 3.35 -12.74
N HIS A 129 -3.58 4.38 -13.57
CA HIS A 129 -2.48 4.85 -14.41
C HIS A 129 -1.84 6.08 -13.78
N CYS A 130 -0.54 6.22 -13.96
CA CYS A 130 0.24 7.38 -13.59
C CYS A 130 1.17 7.79 -14.73
N GLN A 131 1.43 9.09 -14.86
CA GLN A 131 2.35 9.62 -15.88
C GLN A 131 3.82 9.41 -15.50
N SER A 132 4.11 9.03 -14.27
CA SER A 132 5.47 8.74 -13.80
C SER A 132 5.45 7.40 -13.06
N SER A 133 6.58 6.70 -13.08
CA SER A 133 6.79 5.48 -12.31
C SER A 133 6.37 5.63 -10.86
N VAL A 134 5.56 4.69 -10.37
CA VAL A 134 5.10 4.64 -8.98
C VAL A 134 6.10 3.82 -8.17
N MET A 135 6.72 4.44 -7.18
CA MET A 135 7.72 3.81 -6.31
C MET A 135 7.09 3.17 -5.09
N SER A 136 6.08 3.82 -4.53
CA SER A 136 5.38 3.36 -3.34
C SER A 136 3.88 3.59 -3.47
N VAL A 137 3.10 2.70 -2.87
CA VAL A 137 1.65 2.79 -2.85
C VAL A 137 1.16 2.45 -1.45
N CYS A 138 0.11 3.13 -1.01
CA CYS A 138 -0.51 2.89 0.29
C CYS A 138 -2.01 3.11 0.23
N PHE A 139 -2.77 2.24 0.89
CA PHE A 139 -4.20 2.47 1.11
C PHE A 139 -4.43 3.48 2.23
N ALA A 140 -5.41 4.37 2.05
CA ALA A 140 -5.83 5.21 3.15
C ALA A 140 -6.57 4.37 4.21
N ARG A 141 -6.00 4.28 5.42
CA ARG A 141 -6.55 3.45 6.52
C ARG A 141 -8.01 3.76 6.86
N PHE A 142 -8.42 5.02 6.71
CA PHE A 142 -9.75 5.50 7.10
C PHE A 142 -10.74 5.59 5.94
N HIS A 143 -10.24 5.67 4.70
CA HIS A 143 -11.06 5.82 3.50
C HIS A 143 -10.72 4.70 2.52
N PRO A 144 -11.54 3.62 2.45
CA PRO A 144 -11.20 2.43 1.68
C PRO A 144 -11.16 2.68 0.17
N ASN A 145 -11.79 3.77 -0.26
CA ASN A 145 -11.85 4.14 -1.66
C ASN A 145 -10.64 4.96 -2.12
N LEU A 146 -9.84 5.48 -1.19
CA LEU A 146 -8.70 6.31 -1.50
C LEU A 146 -7.40 5.50 -1.48
N VAL A 147 -6.67 5.58 -2.58
CA VAL A 147 -5.34 4.99 -2.74
C VAL A 147 -4.36 6.12 -3.00
N VAL A 148 -3.22 6.09 -2.32
CA VAL A 148 -2.17 7.09 -2.47
C VAL A 148 -0.94 6.44 -3.05
N GLY A 149 -0.30 7.11 -4.02
CA GLY A 149 0.95 6.68 -4.62
C GLY A 149 2.02 7.77 -4.55
N GLY A 150 3.27 7.36 -4.32
CA GLY A 150 4.46 8.19 -4.48
C GLY A 150 5.12 7.91 -5.83
N THR A 151 5.37 8.95 -6.62
CA THR A 151 6.05 8.81 -7.91
C THR A 151 7.57 9.02 -7.80
N TYR A 152 8.29 8.58 -8.83
CA TYR A 152 9.73 8.82 -8.99
C TYR A 152 10.05 10.33 -9.13
N SER A 153 9.14 11.10 -9.69
CA SER A 153 9.31 12.55 -9.89
C SER A 153 9.18 13.37 -8.59
N GLY A 154 8.77 12.77 -7.46
CA GLY A 154 8.48 13.48 -6.22
C GLY A 154 7.02 13.95 -6.10
N GLN A 155 6.18 13.65 -7.09
CA GLN A 155 4.75 13.90 -7.00
C GLN A 155 4.08 12.82 -6.16
N ILE A 156 3.09 13.24 -5.39
CA ILE A 156 2.18 12.34 -4.69
C ILE A 156 0.88 12.38 -5.45
N VAL A 157 0.38 11.21 -5.80
CA VAL A 157 -0.84 11.02 -6.56
C VAL A 157 -1.87 10.36 -5.68
N LEU A 158 -3.12 10.78 -5.84
CA LEU A 158 -4.26 10.22 -5.14
C LEU A 158 -5.27 9.70 -6.16
N TRP A 159 -5.67 8.46 -5.97
CA TRP A 159 -6.68 7.76 -6.76
C TRP A 159 -7.91 7.50 -5.91
N ASP A 160 -9.09 7.63 -6.52
CA ASP A 160 -10.37 7.29 -5.89
C ASP A 160 -11.02 6.15 -6.68
N ASN A 161 -11.31 5.02 -6.02
CA ASN A 161 -11.97 3.85 -6.61
C ASN A 161 -13.40 4.15 -7.09
N ARG A 162 -14.04 5.20 -6.56
CA ARG A 162 -15.41 5.59 -6.92
C ARG A 162 -15.43 6.29 -8.26
N SER A 163 -14.32 6.94 -8.60
CA SER A 163 -14.15 7.58 -9.88
C SER A 163 -13.73 6.53 -10.90
N HIS A 164 -14.51 6.38 -11.97
CA HIS A 164 -14.15 5.46 -13.08
C HIS A 164 -12.99 6.01 -13.94
N ARG A 165 -12.29 7.05 -13.46
CA ARG A 165 -11.13 7.61 -14.12
C ARG A 165 -9.91 6.78 -13.73
N ARG A 166 -9.25 6.21 -14.73
CA ARG A 166 -7.97 5.51 -14.56
C ARG A 166 -6.83 6.48 -14.23
N THR A 167 -7.00 7.77 -14.50
CA THR A 167 -6.02 8.81 -14.15
C THR A 167 -6.15 9.24 -12.69
N PRO A 168 -5.07 9.73 -12.06
CA PRO A 168 -5.14 10.21 -10.69
C PRO A 168 -6.09 11.40 -10.57
N VAL A 169 -6.87 11.39 -9.50
CA VAL A 169 -7.88 12.43 -9.21
C VAL A 169 -7.19 13.72 -8.78
N GLN A 170 -6.14 13.60 -7.98
CA GLN A 170 -5.38 14.72 -7.47
C GLN A 170 -3.88 14.42 -7.51
N ARG A 171 -3.08 15.47 -7.73
CA ARG A 171 -1.62 15.43 -7.71
C ARG A 171 -1.09 16.59 -6.89
N THR A 172 -0.02 16.35 -6.14
CA THR A 172 0.72 17.44 -5.50
C THR A 172 1.58 18.18 -6.54
N PRO A 173 1.71 19.51 -6.45
CA PRO A 173 2.63 20.25 -7.29
C PRO A 173 4.08 19.95 -6.91
N LEU A 174 4.97 19.91 -7.91
CA LEU A 174 6.41 19.94 -7.66
C LEU A 174 6.79 21.33 -7.14
N SER A 175 7.17 21.40 -5.87
CA SER A 175 7.60 22.62 -5.20
C SER A 175 8.81 22.29 -4.33
N ALA A 176 9.62 23.29 -3.98
CA ALA A 176 10.77 23.11 -3.09
C ALA A 176 10.37 22.66 -1.67
N ALA A 177 9.13 22.92 -1.27
CA ALA A 177 8.54 22.40 -0.03
C ALA A 177 8.06 20.94 -0.16
N ALA A 178 7.86 20.47 -1.39
CA ALA A 178 7.51 19.10 -1.72
C ALA A 178 8.78 18.29 -2.04
N HIS A 179 8.59 17.02 -2.40
CA HIS A 179 9.70 16.16 -2.78
C HIS A 179 10.21 16.52 -4.17
N THR A 180 11.53 16.52 -4.29
CA THR A 180 12.23 16.71 -5.58
C THR A 180 12.85 15.42 -6.10
N HIS A 181 12.88 14.40 -5.25
CA HIS A 181 13.47 13.10 -5.48
C HIS A 181 12.41 12.00 -5.33
N PRO A 182 12.71 10.76 -5.74
CA PRO A 182 11.77 9.65 -5.67
C PRO A 182 11.21 9.43 -4.26
N VAL A 183 9.90 9.17 -4.17
CA VAL A 183 9.22 8.91 -2.89
C VAL A 183 9.20 7.42 -2.63
N TYR A 184 10.13 6.94 -1.79
CA TYR A 184 10.26 5.51 -1.47
C TYR A 184 9.20 4.99 -0.51
N CYS A 185 8.67 5.83 0.38
CA CYS A 185 7.69 5.40 1.36
C CYS A 185 6.58 6.43 1.54
N VAL A 186 5.35 5.94 1.56
CA VAL A 186 4.13 6.68 1.80
C VAL A 186 3.34 5.91 2.84
N ASN A 187 2.94 6.57 3.93
CA ASN A 187 2.12 5.94 4.97
C ASN A 187 1.11 6.93 5.53
N VAL A 188 -0.12 6.47 5.75
CA VAL A 188 -1.17 7.28 6.38
C VAL A 188 -1.18 7.02 7.88
N VAL A 189 -1.04 8.08 8.66
CA VAL A 189 -0.93 8.02 10.12
C VAL A 189 -1.93 8.98 10.76
N GLY A 190 -2.54 8.54 11.86
CA GLY A 190 -3.42 9.39 12.66
C GLY A 190 -4.69 8.66 13.06
N THR A 191 -5.76 9.43 13.22
CA THR A 191 -7.10 8.96 13.56
C THR A 191 -8.07 9.32 12.43
N GLN A 192 -9.30 8.79 12.47
CA GLN A 192 -10.31 9.06 11.45
C GLN A 192 -10.51 10.57 11.20
N ASN A 193 -10.52 11.36 12.27
CA ASN A 193 -10.76 12.82 12.21
C ASN A 193 -9.50 13.66 12.04
N ALA A 194 -8.32 13.08 12.26
CA ALA A 194 -7.04 13.76 12.14
C ALA A 194 -6.02 12.77 11.58
N HIS A 195 -6.04 12.61 10.26
CA HIS A 195 -5.15 11.73 9.52
C HIS A 195 -4.23 12.57 8.64
N ASN A 196 -2.94 12.28 8.75
CA ASN A 196 -1.92 12.91 7.95
C ASN A 196 -1.25 11.83 7.11
N LEU A 197 -0.98 12.17 5.86
CA LEU A 197 -0.19 11.37 4.96
C LEU A 197 1.27 11.76 5.16
N ILE A 198 2.08 10.82 5.62
CA ILE A 198 3.53 11.03 5.73
C ILE A 198 4.20 10.42 4.51
N THR A 199 5.10 11.18 3.91
CA THR A 199 5.85 10.80 2.73
C THR A 199 7.32 11.07 2.95
N VAL A 200 8.16 10.18 2.43
CA VAL A 200 9.59 10.22 2.63
C VAL A 200 10.30 10.04 1.30
N SER A 201 11.29 10.90 1.05
CA SER A 201 12.05 10.92 -0.20
C SER A 201 13.55 10.75 0.05
N THR A 202 14.26 10.36 -1.00
CA THR A 202 15.72 10.22 -1.03
C THR A 202 16.47 11.52 -0.74
N ASP A 203 15.81 12.68 -0.88
CA ASP A 203 16.39 13.97 -0.51
C ASP A 203 16.51 14.19 1.01
N GLY A 204 16.10 13.21 1.80
CA GLY A 204 16.11 13.27 3.25
C GLY A 204 15.03 14.18 3.80
N LYS A 205 14.01 14.51 3.00
CA LYS A 205 12.83 15.25 3.48
C LYS A 205 11.71 14.29 3.81
N MET A 206 11.10 14.56 4.95
CA MET A 206 9.83 13.99 5.37
C MET A 206 8.78 15.09 5.22
N CYS A 207 7.74 14.83 4.43
CA CYS A 207 6.63 15.76 4.25
C CYS A 207 5.35 15.14 4.78
N SER A 208 4.68 15.87 5.67
CA SER A 208 3.33 15.60 6.16
C SER A 208 2.32 16.36 5.30
N TRP A 209 1.38 15.63 4.72
CA TRP A 209 0.30 16.14 3.91
C TRP A 209 -1.03 15.85 4.60
N SER A 210 -2.04 16.66 4.30
CA SER A 210 -3.43 16.30 4.61
C SER A 210 -4.07 15.69 3.35
N LEU A 211 -4.89 14.66 3.51
CA LEU A 211 -5.59 14.03 2.37
C LEU A 211 -6.59 15.02 1.71
N ASP A 212 -7.12 15.98 2.47
CA ASP A 212 -8.07 16.97 1.95
C ASP A 212 -7.37 18.12 1.19
N MET A 213 -6.12 18.43 1.54
CA MET A 213 -5.36 19.54 0.98
C MET A 213 -3.96 19.08 0.57
N LEU A 214 -3.87 18.52 -0.64
CA LEU A 214 -2.61 18.11 -1.27
C LEU A 214 -1.93 19.23 -2.07
N SER A 215 -2.46 20.46 -2.06
CA SER A 215 -1.84 21.58 -2.79
C SER A 215 -0.55 22.08 -2.14
N THR A 216 -0.45 22.01 -0.81
CA THR A 216 0.73 22.40 -0.04
C THR A 216 0.99 21.39 1.07
N PRO A 217 2.26 21.01 1.32
CA PRO A 217 2.60 20.20 2.48
C PRO A 217 2.27 21.00 3.74
N GLN A 218 1.63 20.36 4.73
CA GLN A 218 1.34 21.01 6.01
C GLN A 218 2.62 21.22 6.81
N GLU A 219 3.50 20.23 6.78
CA GLU A 219 4.77 20.25 7.47
C GLU A 219 5.81 19.58 6.57
N SER A 220 6.92 20.26 6.32
CA SER A 220 8.10 19.69 5.67
C SER A 220 9.23 19.72 6.68
N MET A 221 9.77 18.55 6.97
CA MET A 221 10.88 18.39 7.90
C MET A 221 12.06 17.77 7.16
N GLU A 222 13.18 18.47 7.15
CA GLU A 222 14.44 17.94 6.62
C GLU A 222 15.12 17.10 7.71
N LEU A 223 15.35 15.82 7.43
CA LEU A 223 16.09 14.91 8.29
C LEU A 223 17.58 15.16 8.07
N VAL A 224 18.07 16.23 8.68
CA VAL A 224 19.49 16.60 8.63
C VAL A 224 20.20 16.06 9.84
N TYR A 225 21.15 15.16 9.63
CA TYR A 225 22.07 14.75 10.68
C TYR A 225 23.24 15.74 10.75
N ASN A 226 23.45 16.30 11.94
CA ASN A 226 24.62 17.11 12.31
C ASN A 226 25.02 18.19 11.27
N LYS A 227 24.03 18.92 10.74
CA LYS A 227 24.16 20.15 9.91
C LYS A 227 24.97 20.04 8.61
N SER A 228 25.42 18.87 8.14
CA SER A 228 26.26 18.83 6.92
C SER A 228 25.77 17.93 5.78
N LYS A 229 24.86 16.97 6.00
CA LYS A 229 24.30 16.18 4.89
C LYS A 229 22.83 15.79 5.14
N PRO A 230 21.95 15.90 4.12
CA PRO A 230 20.64 15.27 4.16
C PRO A 230 20.82 13.75 4.21
N VAL A 231 20.13 13.09 5.13
CA VAL A 231 20.16 11.64 5.23
C VAL A 231 19.20 11.09 4.18
N ALA A 232 19.71 10.43 3.15
CA ALA A 232 18.86 9.77 2.17
C ALA A 232 18.08 8.64 2.85
N VAL A 233 16.75 8.74 2.85
CA VAL A 233 15.87 7.78 3.54
C VAL A 233 15.24 6.83 2.52
N THR A 234 15.34 5.55 2.81
CA THR A 234 14.91 4.44 1.96
C THR A 234 13.67 3.73 2.51
N GLY A 235 13.43 3.82 3.82
CA GLY A 235 12.27 3.19 4.46
C GLY A 235 11.80 3.94 5.70
N MET A 236 10.52 3.82 6.02
CA MET A 236 9.91 4.42 7.20
C MET A 236 8.88 3.47 7.80
N ALA A 237 8.84 3.40 9.14
CA ALA A 237 7.79 2.70 9.87
C ALA A 237 7.34 3.49 11.10
N PHE A 238 6.07 3.29 11.47
CA PHE A 238 5.48 3.87 12.68
C PHE A 238 5.23 2.75 13.70
N PRO A 239 5.72 2.88 14.95
CA PRO A 239 5.32 2.03 16.06
C PRO A 239 3.80 2.11 16.30
N THR A 240 3.19 0.97 16.63
CA THR A 240 1.77 0.94 16.99
C THR A 240 1.55 1.63 18.34
N GLY A 241 0.86 2.78 18.32
CA GLY A 241 0.52 3.55 19.52
C GLY A 241 1.06 4.98 19.53
N ASP A 242 2.14 5.26 18.77
CA ASP A 242 2.73 6.60 18.68
C ASP A 242 2.66 7.15 17.25
N VAL A 243 1.79 8.15 17.06
CA VAL A 243 1.69 8.91 15.79
C VAL A 243 2.85 9.90 15.62
N ASN A 244 3.52 10.22 16.71
CA ASN A 244 4.58 11.23 16.73
C ASN A 244 5.98 10.64 16.56
N ASN A 245 6.21 9.42 17.03
CA ASN A 245 7.52 8.76 16.93
C ASN A 245 7.51 7.89 15.68
N PHE A 246 8.53 8.00 14.86
CA PHE A 246 8.68 7.16 13.68
C PHE A 246 10.13 6.75 13.50
N VAL A 247 10.34 5.64 12.82
CA VAL A 247 11.66 5.09 12.56
C VAL A 247 11.93 5.24 11.07
N VAL A 248 13.08 5.77 10.72
CA VAL A 248 13.55 5.96 9.34
C VAL A 248 14.86 5.23 9.11
N GLY A 249 14.95 4.56 7.97
CA GLY A 249 16.14 3.84 7.54
C GLY A 249 16.89 4.66 6.52
N SER A 250 18.18 4.85 6.74
CA SER A 250 19.02 5.54 5.79
C SER A 250 19.68 4.59 4.79
N GLU A 251 20.08 5.15 3.65
CA GLU A 251 20.92 4.47 2.67
C GLU A 251 22.33 4.16 3.22
N GLU A 252 22.79 4.87 4.26
CA GLU A 252 24.11 4.63 4.87
C GLU A 252 24.12 3.43 5.84
N GLY A 253 22.98 2.76 6.05
CA GLY A 253 22.85 1.62 6.98
C GLY A 253 22.50 1.99 8.41
N THR A 254 22.39 3.29 8.68
CA THR A 254 21.97 3.78 9.99
C THR A 254 20.44 3.88 10.06
N VAL A 255 19.87 3.42 11.16
CA VAL A 255 18.44 3.60 11.45
C VAL A 255 18.30 4.72 12.45
N TYR A 256 17.44 5.69 12.13
CA TYR A 256 17.16 6.84 12.98
C TYR A 256 15.74 6.74 13.51
N THR A 257 15.55 7.06 14.78
CA THR A 257 14.22 7.42 15.29
C THR A 257 14.06 8.92 15.11
N ALA A 258 12.87 9.37 14.72
CA ALA A 258 12.56 10.77 14.56
C ALA A 258 11.19 11.07 15.17
N CYS A 259 11.04 12.29 15.68
CA CYS A 259 9.80 12.76 16.28
C CYS A 259 9.20 13.84 15.41
N ARG A 260 7.92 13.69 15.04
CA ARG A 260 7.17 14.64 14.21
C ARG A 260 6.82 15.92 14.97
N HIS A 261 6.46 15.82 16.24
CA HIS A 261 6.02 16.97 17.06
C HIS A 261 6.69 16.93 18.43
N GLY A 262 7.34 18.03 18.83
CA GLY A 262 7.88 18.20 20.18
C GLY A 262 9.16 19.05 20.25
N SER A 263 9.67 19.27 21.46
CA SER A 263 10.93 19.99 21.71
C SER A 263 12.18 19.26 21.18
N LYS A 264 12.03 18.01 20.71
CA LYS A 264 13.03 17.20 20.00
C LYS A 264 12.56 16.85 18.58
N ALA A 265 11.85 17.77 17.91
CA ALA A 265 11.52 17.58 16.50
C ALA A 265 12.81 17.41 15.68
N GLY A 266 12.89 16.32 14.93
CA GLY A 266 14.09 15.91 14.20
C GLY A 266 14.60 14.52 14.59
N ILE A 267 15.84 14.24 14.19
CA ILE A 267 16.52 12.97 14.44
C ILE A 267 16.79 12.83 15.95
N GLY A 268 16.25 11.77 16.52
CA GLY A 268 16.47 11.33 17.89
C GLY A 268 17.58 10.28 17.96
N GLU A 269 17.21 9.08 18.41
CA GLU A 269 18.14 7.98 18.64
C GLU A 269 18.64 7.36 17.34
N ILE A 270 19.91 6.95 17.37
CA ILE A 270 20.63 6.35 16.25
C ILE A 270 20.90 4.89 16.60
N PHE A 271 20.52 4.00 15.69
CA PHE A 271 20.81 2.58 15.73
C PHE A 271 21.76 2.27 14.56
N GLU A 272 23.04 2.19 14.88
CA GLU A 272 24.07 1.74 13.95
C GLU A 272 24.25 0.23 14.09
N GLY A 273 24.24 -0.46 12.96
CA GLY A 273 24.57 -1.88 12.95
C GLY A 273 24.54 -2.50 11.58
N HIS A 274 23.81 -1.95 10.62
CA HIS A 274 23.85 -2.44 9.24
C HIS A 274 25.06 -1.89 8.50
N GLN A 275 25.59 -2.69 7.59
CA GLN A 275 26.75 -2.33 6.76
C GLN A 275 26.34 -1.87 5.35
N GLY A 276 25.05 -1.87 5.05
CA GLY A 276 24.50 -1.42 3.78
C GLY A 276 23.15 -0.72 3.94
N PRO A 277 22.59 -0.18 2.84
CA PRO A 277 21.31 0.52 2.83
C PRO A 277 20.19 -0.27 3.48
N VAL A 278 19.43 0.36 4.38
CA VAL A 278 18.27 -0.25 5.02
C VAL A 278 17.10 -0.23 4.04
N THR A 279 16.68 -1.37 3.52
CA THR A 279 15.64 -1.46 2.47
C THR A 279 14.24 -1.55 3.03
N GLY A 280 14.08 -2.06 4.25
CA GLY A 280 12.78 -2.30 4.84
C GLY A 280 12.82 -2.07 6.34
N ILE A 281 11.78 -1.44 6.85
CA ILE A 281 11.54 -1.28 8.29
C ILE A 281 10.11 -1.67 8.54
N ASN A 282 9.89 -2.53 9.53
CA ASN A 282 8.55 -2.85 9.98
C ASN A 282 8.49 -2.88 11.51
N CYS A 283 7.48 -2.23 12.07
CA CYS A 283 7.21 -2.25 13.49
C CYS A 283 6.20 -3.35 13.81
N HIS A 284 6.26 -3.90 15.02
CA HIS A 284 5.28 -4.89 15.43
C HIS A 284 3.86 -4.28 15.45
N MET A 285 2.95 -4.82 14.63
CA MET A 285 1.60 -4.30 14.44
C MET A 285 0.54 -4.91 15.38
N ALA A 286 0.88 -5.94 16.16
CA ALA A 286 -0.09 -6.66 16.98
C ALA A 286 -0.26 -6.02 18.36
N VAL A 287 -1.49 -5.54 18.63
CA VAL A 287 -1.96 -5.17 19.97
C VAL A 287 -2.46 -6.45 20.67
N GLY A 288 -1.51 -7.29 21.09
CA GLY A 288 -1.78 -8.46 21.91
C GLY A 288 -1.78 -8.12 23.41
N PRO A 289 -2.09 -9.08 24.30
CA PRO A 289 -1.98 -8.91 25.75
C PRO A 289 -0.54 -8.62 26.22
N ILE A 290 0.45 -8.82 25.35
CA ILE A 290 1.87 -8.47 25.58
C ILE A 290 2.22 -7.35 24.60
N ASP A 291 2.64 -6.20 25.15
CA ASP A 291 2.99 -5.01 24.38
C ASP A 291 4.43 -5.09 23.81
N PHE A 292 4.53 -5.54 22.56
CA PHE A 292 5.78 -5.55 21.77
C PHE A 292 5.90 -4.34 20.82
N SER A 293 5.13 -3.27 21.01
CA SER A 293 5.17 -2.05 20.17
C SER A 293 6.56 -1.41 20.05
N HIS A 294 7.43 -1.67 21.02
CA HIS A 294 8.80 -1.19 21.11
C HIS A 294 9.79 -1.96 20.22
N LEU A 295 9.37 -3.08 19.62
CA LEU A 295 10.19 -3.89 18.73
C LEU A 295 9.96 -3.47 17.27
N PHE A 296 11.07 -3.30 16.56
CA PHE A 296 11.05 -3.06 15.12
C PHE A 296 12.14 -3.88 14.43
N VAL A 297 11.81 -4.38 13.24
CA VAL A 297 12.70 -5.16 12.40
C VAL A 297 13.19 -4.27 11.28
N THR A 298 14.47 -4.37 10.95
CA THR A 298 15.05 -3.72 9.77
C THR A 298 15.77 -4.73 8.90
N SER A 299 15.52 -4.65 7.60
CA SER A 299 16.20 -5.42 6.56
C SER A 299 17.19 -4.53 5.83
N SER A 300 18.37 -5.05 5.54
CA SER A 300 19.46 -4.32 4.90
C SER A 300 19.93 -5.02 3.64
N PHE A 301 20.59 -4.27 2.76
CA PHE A 301 21.24 -4.80 1.55
C PHE A 301 22.45 -5.70 1.87
N ASP A 302 22.95 -5.69 3.11
CA ASP A 302 23.99 -6.62 3.58
C ASP A 302 23.48 -8.07 3.81
N TRP A 303 22.27 -8.38 3.34
CA TRP A 303 21.58 -9.66 3.49
C TRP A 303 21.26 -10.02 4.94
N THR A 304 21.28 -9.06 5.86
CA THR A 304 20.91 -9.26 7.26
C THR A 304 19.56 -8.64 7.58
N VAL A 305 18.87 -9.28 8.53
CA VAL A 305 17.66 -8.75 9.16
C VAL A 305 17.96 -8.62 10.65
N LYS A 306 17.79 -7.42 11.19
CA LYS A 306 18.07 -7.12 12.60
C LYS A 306 16.79 -6.71 13.32
N LEU A 307 16.59 -7.27 14.50
CA LEU A 307 15.53 -6.87 15.42
C LEU A 307 16.11 -5.88 16.43
N TRP A 308 15.43 -4.75 16.57
CA TRP A 308 15.80 -3.67 17.45
C TRP A 308 14.71 -3.44 18.49
N THR A 309 15.10 -2.87 19.63
CA THR A 309 14.22 -2.50 20.72
C THR A 309 14.42 -1.03 21.05
N THR A 310 13.35 -0.26 21.15
CA THR A 310 13.39 1.13 21.61
C THR A 310 13.51 1.25 23.13
N LYS A 311 13.30 0.17 23.89
CA LYS A 311 13.32 0.18 25.36
C LYS A 311 14.68 -0.13 25.98
N VAL A 312 15.54 -0.88 25.29
CA VAL A 312 16.78 -1.39 25.89
C VAL A 312 17.98 -1.00 25.03
N ARG A 313 18.76 -0.07 25.55
CA ARG A 313 20.06 0.32 25.01
C ARG A 313 21.09 -0.69 25.54
N ASN A 314 21.40 -1.68 24.71
CA ASN A 314 22.41 -2.75 24.86
C ASN A 314 21.99 -4.02 25.64
N PRO A 315 22.54 -5.20 25.29
CA PRO A 315 22.70 -6.29 26.25
C PRO A 315 23.65 -5.92 27.40
#